data_AF-M0BAB6-F1
#
_entry.id   AF-M0BAB6-F1
#
_cell.length_a   1.000
_cell.length_b   1.000
_cell.length_c   1.000
_cell.angle_alpha   90.00
_cell.angle_beta   90.00
_cell.angle_gamma   90.00
#
_symmetry.space_group_name_H-M   'P 1'
#
loop_
_entity.id
_entity.type
_entity.pdbx_description
1 polymer ?
#
loop_
_entity_poly.entity_id
_entity_poly.type
_entity_poly.pdbx_seq_one_letter_code
_entity_poly.pdbx_strand_id
1 'polypeptide(L)'
;MSKGVAEGNSFAFTTGAYGNRPTFVLTRERVEDQHEISLYELAPRDIATARRERFERARKSVTVSVCELEDAIVGENSPSELPGADDTAYDWDDWCAIRIATLRGVAFNEVSFLIESTFREISIDPEIVCTGEPASVSLPEAAGVRLSIAFRAMKPMRRRDRLREVAKGIDQMSLGECYYWHAKARSPTSPSGVKALRILLADHIN
;
A
#
# COMPACT_ATOMS: atom_id res chain seq x y z
N MET A 1 -28.07 18.03 8.16
CA MET A 1 -27.17 17.05 8.79
C MET A 1 -26.09 16.71 7.78
N SER A 2 -24.99 17.48 7.76
CA SER A 2 -23.80 17.16 6.96
C SER A 2 -22.59 17.28 7.88
N LYS A 3 -22.23 16.16 8.50
CA LYS A 3 -20.94 15.96 9.16
C LYS A 3 -20.42 14.62 8.62
N GLY A 4 -19.33 14.64 7.88
CA GLY A 4 -18.73 13.39 7.37
C GLY A 4 -17.49 13.56 6.49
N VAL A 5 -17.29 14.70 5.83
CA VAL A 5 -16.21 14.83 4.83
C VAL A 5 -14.98 15.58 5.35
N ALA A 6 -15.11 16.40 6.39
CA ALA A 6 -14.06 17.35 6.79
C ALA A 6 -12.89 16.75 7.62
N GLU A 7 -13.09 15.62 8.31
CA GLU A 7 -12.03 15.06 9.19
C GLU A 7 -11.01 14.19 8.45
N GLY A 8 -11.37 13.62 7.29
CA GLY A 8 -10.49 12.75 6.50
C GLY A 8 -9.34 13.48 5.79
N ASN A 9 -9.59 14.71 5.32
CA ASN A 9 -8.58 15.48 4.58
C ASN A 9 -7.44 16.01 5.45
N SER A 10 -7.63 16.10 6.77
CA SER A 10 -6.60 16.65 7.68
C SER A 10 -5.39 15.72 7.88
N PHE A 11 -5.49 14.46 7.45
CA PHE A 11 -4.43 13.45 7.61
C PHE A 11 -3.73 13.06 6.32
N ALA A 12 -4.20 13.54 5.17
CA ALA A 12 -3.59 13.27 3.88
C ALA A 12 -2.13 13.77 3.85
N PHE A 13 -1.20 12.84 3.61
CA PHE A 13 0.22 13.12 3.47
C PHE A 13 0.55 13.71 2.09
N THR A 14 -0.20 13.35 1.07
CA THR A 14 0.14 13.64 -0.34
C THR A 14 -1.01 14.25 -1.12
N THR A 15 -2.26 13.91 -0.77
CA THR A 15 -3.45 14.50 -1.39
C THR A 15 -3.45 16.01 -1.14
N GLY A 16 -3.39 16.79 -2.21
CA GLY A 16 -3.27 18.25 -2.18
C GLY A 16 -1.85 18.77 -2.46
N ALA A 17 -0.79 18.10 -1.99
CA ALA A 17 0.60 18.48 -2.31
C ALA A 17 0.95 18.14 -3.78
N TYR A 18 0.40 17.04 -4.29
CA TYR A 18 0.63 16.56 -5.65
C TYR A 18 -0.66 16.47 -6.46
N GLY A 19 -1.63 17.35 -6.20
CA GLY A 19 -2.80 17.54 -7.08
C GLY A 19 -3.66 16.30 -7.29
N ASN A 20 -4.18 15.68 -6.23
CA ASN A 20 -5.09 14.52 -6.25
C ASN A 20 -4.63 13.28 -7.05
N ARG A 21 -3.39 13.25 -7.53
CA ARG A 21 -2.76 12.11 -8.20
C ARG A 21 -2.95 10.81 -7.42
N PRO A 22 -3.10 9.66 -8.11
CA PRO A 22 -2.90 8.35 -7.51
C PRO A 22 -1.61 8.33 -6.70
N THR A 23 -1.69 7.87 -5.45
CA THR A 23 -0.51 7.84 -4.56
C THR A 23 0.07 6.43 -4.46
N PHE A 24 -0.70 5.41 -4.84
CA PHE A 24 -0.28 4.03 -4.75
C PHE A 24 -0.69 3.25 -6.00
N VAL A 25 0.07 2.20 -6.29
CA VAL A 25 -0.29 1.20 -7.31
C VAL A 25 -0.25 -0.16 -6.65
N LEU A 26 -1.30 -0.95 -6.89
CA LEU A 26 -1.38 -2.35 -6.51
C LEU A 26 -1.27 -3.20 -7.77
N THR A 27 -0.25 -4.05 -7.82
CA THR A 27 0.08 -4.83 -9.00
C THR A 27 0.07 -6.31 -8.67
N ARG A 28 -0.70 -7.06 -9.44
CA ARG A 28 -0.69 -8.52 -9.42
C ARG A 28 0.16 -9.03 -10.57
N GLU A 29 1.07 -9.93 -10.25
CA GLU A 29 1.89 -10.62 -11.24
C GLU A 29 1.80 -12.14 -11.05
N ARG A 30 2.25 -12.85 -12.08
CA ARG A 30 2.52 -14.29 -12.00
C ARG A 30 4.02 -14.49 -12.14
N VAL A 31 4.67 -14.90 -11.07
CA VAL A 31 6.10 -15.21 -11.06
C VAL A 31 6.24 -16.72 -10.93
N GLU A 32 6.85 -17.34 -11.95
CA GLU A 32 6.88 -18.78 -12.14
C GLU A 32 5.45 -19.35 -12.21
N ASP A 33 4.99 -20.02 -11.14
CA ASP A 33 3.66 -20.62 -11.05
C ASP A 33 2.87 -20.12 -9.81
N GLN A 34 3.31 -19.01 -9.21
CA GLN A 34 2.64 -18.40 -8.08
C GLN A 34 2.19 -16.99 -8.42
N HIS A 35 0.96 -16.66 -8.01
CA HIS A 35 0.53 -15.28 -8.01
C HIS A 35 1.13 -14.54 -6.82
N GLU A 36 1.56 -13.32 -7.11
CA GLU A 36 1.98 -12.38 -6.10
C GLU A 36 1.26 -11.05 -6.27
N ILE A 37 1.13 -10.35 -5.15
CA ILE A 37 0.57 -9.01 -5.12
C ILE A 37 1.60 -8.07 -4.50
N SER A 38 1.97 -7.04 -5.24
CA SER A 38 2.93 -6.01 -4.85
C SER A 38 2.21 -4.68 -4.69
N LEU A 39 2.48 -4.00 -3.58
CA LEU A 39 1.99 -2.63 -3.35
C LEU A 39 3.15 -1.66 -3.43
N TYR A 40 2.96 -0.58 -4.18
CA TYR A 40 3.93 0.49 -4.37
C TYR A 40 3.36 1.83 -3.92
N GLU A 41 4.21 2.68 -3.36
CA GLU A 41 3.94 4.11 -3.11
C GLU A 41 4.59 4.91 -4.23
N LEU A 42 3.82 5.74 -4.92
CA LEU A 42 4.31 6.62 -5.98
C LEU A 42 4.85 7.90 -5.34
N ALA A 43 6.04 8.31 -5.77
CA ALA A 43 6.65 9.55 -5.29
C ALA A 43 7.55 10.19 -6.35
N PRO A 44 7.75 11.51 -6.30
CA PRO A 44 8.84 12.16 -6.99
C PRO A 44 10.19 11.53 -6.61
N ARG A 45 11.10 11.43 -7.59
CA ARG A 45 12.38 10.72 -7.46
C ARG A 45 13.29 11.29 -6.38
N ASP A 46 13.28 12.60 -6.18
CA ASP A 46 14.03 13.29 -5.13
C ASP A 46 13.53 12.88 -3.73
N ILE A 47 12.22 12.83 -3.52
CA ILE A 47 11.57 12.38 -2.28
C ILE A 47 11.89 10.90 -2.02
N ALA A 48 11.78 10.05 -3.03
CA ALA A 48 12.11 8.63 -2.91
C ALA A 48 13.60 8.40 -2.56
N THR A 49 14.50 9.16 -3.20
CA THR A 49 15.94 9.11 -2.95
C THR A 49 16.27 9.56 -1.54
N ALA A 50 15.76 10.71 -1.11
CA ALA A 50 15.95 11.22 0.25
C ALA A 50 15.44 10.24 1.32
N ARG A 51 14.32 9.55 1.04
CA ARG A 51 13.78 8.51 1.92
C ARG A 51 14.71 7.30 2.00
N ARG A 52 15.23 6.81 0.87
CA ARG A 52 16.19 5.70 0.83
C ARG A 52 17.44 6.05 1.65
N GLU A 53 18.05 7.20 1.42
CA GLU A 53 19.23 7.69 2.15
C GLU A 53 18.98 7.81 3.66
N ARG A 54 17.79 8.24 4.07
CA ARG A 54 17.43 8.34 5.49
C ARG A 54 17.41 6.97 6.18
N PHE A 55 16.95 5.93 5.48
CA PHE A 55 16.94 4.55 6.01
C PHE A 55 18.34 3.94 6.03
N GLU A 56 19.15 4.18 4.99
CA GLU A 56 20.56 3.74 4.92
C GLU A 56 21.39 4.35 6.06
N ARG A 57 21.27 5.66 6.30
CA ARG A 57 21.96 6.35 7.40
C ARG A 57 21.58 5.81 8.78
N ALA A 58 20.34 5.35 8.94
CA ALA A 58 19.86 4.76 10.19
C ALA A 58 20.41 3.33 10.44
N ARG A 59 21.26 2.79 9.53
CA ARG A 59 21.85 1.44 9.56
C ARG A 59 20.82 0.36 9.85
N LYS A 60 19.61 0.50 9.31
CA LYS A 60 18.53 -0.47 9.50
C LYS A 60 18.65 -1.57 8.46
N SER A 61 18.27 -2.78 8.85
CA SER A 61 18.14 -3.94 7.94
C SER A 61 16.97 -3.81 6.95
N VAL A 62 16.27 -2.68 6.95
CA VAL A 62 15.12 -2.42 6.07
C VAL A 62 15.62 -1.65 4.86
N THR A 63 15.69 -2.33 3.72
CA THR A 63 16.01 -1.73 2.43
C THR A 63 14.76 -1.07 1.84
N VAL A 64 14.88 0.20 1.45
CA VAL A 64 13.86 0.88 0.64
C VAL A 64 14.15 0.56 -0.83
N SER A 65 13.30 -0.27 -1.43
CA SER A 65 13.39 -0.62 -2.85
C SER A 65 12.65 0.44 -3.67
N VAL A 66 13.39 1.11 -4.54
CA VAL A 66 12.88 2.11 -5.49
C VAL A 66 13.12 1.54 -6.89
N CYS A 67 12.11 1.60 -7.75
CA CYS A 67 12.17 1.19 -9.15
C CYS A 67 11.47 2.22 -10.04
N GLU A 68 11.64 2.08 -11.35
CA GLU A 68 10.92 2.91 -12.32
C GLU A 68 9.42 2.60 -12.28
N LEU A 69 8.59 3.50 -12.80
CA LEU A 69 7.13 3.29 -12.85
C LEU A 69 6.76 2.10 -13.73
N GLU A 70 7.45 1.94 -14.86
CA GLU A 70 7.28 0.82 -15.79
C GLU A 70 7.57 -0.54 -15.15
N ASP A 71 8.49 -0.61 -14.19
CA ASP A 71 8.79 -1.84 -13.45
C ASP A 71 7.72 -2.19 -12.40
N ALA A 72 6.92 -1.21 -12.00
CA ALA A 72 5.88 -1.38 -10.98
C ALA A 72 4.50 -1.67 -11.57
N ILE A 73 4.32 -1.44 -12.87
CA ILE A 73 3.03 -1.53 -13.57
C ILE A 73 3.10 -2.64 -14.61
N VAL A 74 2.03 -3.44 -14.70
CA VAL A 74 1.91 -4.45 -15.75
C VAL A 74 1.48 -3.78 -17.06
N GLY A 75 2.26 -3.99 -18.11
CA GLY A 75 2.02 -3.39 -19.43
C GLY A 75 2.65 -2.01 -19.57
N GLU A 76 2.35 -1.31 -20.67
CA GLU A 76 2.93 0.00 -21.02
C GLU A 76 2.03 1.17 -20.56
N ASN A 77 1.32 1.02 -19.45
CA ASN A 77 0.39 2.03 -18.94
C ASN A 77 1.06 2.96 -17.93
N SER A 78 0.69 4.24 -17.96
CA SER A 78 0.95 5.18 -16.87
C SER A 78 -0.02 4.95 -15.70
N PRO A 79 0.28 5.42 -14.48
CA PRO A 79 -0.67 5.32 -13.37
C PRO A 79 -2.01 6.03 -13.62
N SER A 80 -2.06 7.03 -14.52
CA SER A 80 -3.29 7.71 -14.91
C SER A 80 -4.20 6.86 -15.82
N GLU A 81 -3.67 5.82 -16.45
CA GLU A 81 -4.42 4.96 -17.39
C GLU A 81 -4.91 3.67 -16.72
N LEU A 82 -4.51 3.42 -15.47
CA LEU A 82 -4.91 2.23 -14.73
C LEU A 82 -6.35 2.36 -14.19
N PRO A 83 -7.05 1.23 -14.02
CA PRO A 83 -8.28 1.20 -13.24
C PRO A 83 -8.07 1.86 -11.86
N GLY A 84 -9.03 2.66 -11.42
CA GLY A 84 -8.97 3.38 -10.15
C GLY A 84 -8.26 4.73 -10.18
N ALA A 85 -7.63 5.10 -11.30
CA ALA A 85 -7.27 6.49 -11.56
C ALA A 85 -8.52 7.34 -11.82
N ASP A 86 -8.42 8.65 -11.61
CA ASP A 86 -9.42 9.60 -12.07
C ASP A 86 -9.19 9.91 -13.57
N ASP A 87 -10.13 10.64 -14.19
CA ASP A 87 -10.01 11.04 -15.60
C ASP A 87 -8.94 12.14 -15.82
N THR A 88 -8.15 12.46 -14.80
CA THR A 88 -7.15 13.52 -14.86
C THR A 88 -5.83 12.97 -15.39
N ALA A 89 -5.38 13.48 -16.53
CA ALA A 89 -4.04 13.22 -17.02
C ALA A 89 -3.02 13.98 -16.14
N TYR A 90 -2.09 13.23 -15.56
CA TYR A 90 -1.00 13.78 -14.78
C TYR A 90 0.33 13.62 -15.51
N ASP A 91 1.21 14.59 -15.31
CA ASP A 91 2.61 14.43 -15.63
C ASP A 91 3.29 13.55 -14.58
N TRP A 92 3.93 12.48 -15.07
CA TRP A 92 4.66 11.47 -14.31
C TRP A 92 6.18 11.55 -14.55
N ASP A 93 6.66 12.59 -15.23
CA ASP A 93 8.10 12.82 -15.41
C ASP A 93 8.81 12.97 -14.06
N ASP A 94 9.97 12.35 -13.92
CA ASP A 94 10.73 12.24 -12.67
C ASP A 94 9.99 11.59 -11.47
N TRP A 95 8.93 10.81 -11.72
CA TRP A 95 8.32 9.94 -10.70
C TRP A 95 8.92 8.55 -10.69
N CYS A 96 8.80 7.88 -9.54
CA CYS A 96 9.20 6.49 -9.37
C CYS A 96 8.28 5.77 -8.38
N ALA A 97 8.47 4.46 -8.27
CA ALA A 97 7.72 3.60 -7.38
C ALA A 97 8.60 3.11 -6.22
N ILE A 98 8.11 3.26 -5.00
CA ILE A 98 8.73 2.70 -3.79
C ILE A 98 7.97 1.44 -3.42
N ARG A 99 8.60 0.27 -3.54
CA ARG A 99 7.98 -1.01 -3.18
C ARG A 99 7.76 -1.08 -1.67
N ILE A 100 6.51 -1.23 -1.25
CA ILE A 100 6.12 -1.36 0.16
C ILE A 100 6.34 -2.78 0.64
N ALA A 101 5.71 -3.74 -0.03
CA ALA A 101 5.93 -5.16 0.15
C ALA A 101 5.27 -5.94 -0.99
N THR A 102 5.64 -7.21 -1.08
CA THR A 102 5.02 -8.18 -1.99
C THR A 102 4.53 -9.38 -1.18
N LEU A 103 3.24 -9.72 -1.28
CA LEU A 103 2.65 -10.87 -0.59
C LEU A 103 2.43 -12.02 -1.57
N ARG A 104 2.62 -13.25 -1.08
CA ARG A 104 2.48 -14.50 -1.85
C ARG A 104 1.74 -15.54 -1.01
N GLY A 105 1.17 -16.55 -1.68
CA GLY A 105 0.56 -17.72 -1.03
C GLY A 105 -0.47 -17.33 0.03
N VAL A 106 -0.35 -17.90 1.24
CA VAL A 106 -1.33 -17.67 2.32
C VAL A 106 -1.50 -16.20 2.72
N ALA A 107 -0.45 -15.38 2.63
CA ALA A 107 -0.55 -13.96 2.94
C ALA A 107 -1.29 -13.19 1.85
N PHE A 108 -1.10 -13.57 0.58
CA PHE A 108 -1.91 -13.03 -0.51
C PHE A 108 -3.39 -13.42 -0.32
N ASN A 109 -3.67 -14.70 -0.09
CA ASN A 109 -5.03 -15.19 0.10
C ASN A 109 -5.78 -14.48 1.24
N GLU A 110 -5.13 -14.22 2.38
CA GLU A 110 -5.79 -13.55 3.51
C GLU A 110 -5.86 -12.02 3.32
N VAL A 111 -4.96 -11.39 2.55
CA VAL A 111 -5.11 -9.95 2.24
C VAL A 111 -6.19 -9.70 1.19
N SER A 112 -6.52 -10.68 0.33
CA SER A 112 -7.59 -10.53 -0.68
C SER A 112 -8.92 -10.09 -0.07
N PHE A 113 -9.27 -10.59 1.12
CA PHE A 113 -10.45 -10.11 1.86
C PHE A 113 -10.42 -8.60 2.10
N LEU A 114 -9.27 -8.06 2.51
CA LEU A 114 -9.10 -6.63 2.77
C LEU A 114 -9.05 -5.81 1.47
N ILE A 115 -8.47 -6.37 0.40
CA ILE A 115 -8.47 -5.78 -0.94
C ILE A 115 -9.91 -5.66 -1.43
N GLU A 116 -10.70 -6.74 -1.38
CA GLU A 116 -12.12 -6.75 -1.76
C GLU A 116 -12.95 -5.72 -0.99
N SER A 117 -12.77 -5.65 0.34
CA SER A 117 -13.44 -4.66 1.18
C SER A 117 -13.07 -3.23 0.78
N THR A 118 -11.76 -2.96 0.63
CA THR A 118 -11.25 -1.63 0.27
C THR A 118 -11.68 -1.22 -1.14
N PHE A 119 -11.65 -2.14 -2.10
CA PHE A 119 -12.01 -1.88 -3.50
C PHE A 119 -13.49 -1.58 -3.65
N ARG A 120 -14.35 -2.26 -2.88
CA ARG A 120 -15.78 -1.97 -2.82
C ARG A 120 -16.07 -0.54 -2.35
N GLU A 121 -15.32 -0.03 -1.36
CA GLU A 121 -15.48 1.36 -0.89
C GLU A 121 -15.13 2.39 -1.97
N ILE A 122 -14.21 2.07 -2.87
CA ILE A 122 -13.76 2.94 -3.96
C ILE A 122 -14.35 2.55 -5.33
N SER A 123 -15.35 1.66 -5.35
CA SER A 123 -16.07 1.20 -6.55
C SER A 123 -15.18 0.60 -7.65
N ILE A 124 -14.09 -0.07 -7.27
CA ILE A 124 -13.23 -0.83 -8.20
C ILE A 124 -13.59 -2.31 -8.12
N ASP A 125 -13.55 -3.01 -9.24
CA ASP A 125 -13.71 -4.47 -9.27
C ASP A 125 -12.47 -5.17 -8.65
N PRO A 126 -12.61 -5.89 -7.53
CA PRO A 126 -11.49 -6.60 -6.91
C PRO A 126 -10.97 -7.77 -7.74
N GLU A 127 -11.76 -8.33 -8.67
CA GLU A 127 -11.33 -9.47 -9.47
C GLU A 127 -10.10 -9.15 -10.31
N ILE A 128 -9.91 -7.89 -10.70
CA ILE A 128 -8.74 -7.40 -11.46
C ILE A 128 -7.42 -7.89 -10.82
N VAL A 129 -7.31 -7.82 -9.49
CA VAL A 129 -6.07 -8.15 -8.77
C VAL A 129 -6.19 -9.38 -7.88
N CYS A 130 -7.39 -9.84 -7.53
CA CYS A 130 -7.57 -11.01 -6.68
C CYS A 130 -7.63 -12.33 -7.46
N THR A 131 -8.25 -12.36 -8.65
CA THR A 131 -8.55 -13.61 -9.38
C THR A 131 -8.26 -13.58 -10.88
N GLY A 132 -8.25 -12.42 -11.56
CA GLY A 132 -7.95 -12.23 -12.99
C GLY A 132 -6.52 -12.52 -13.49
N GLU A 133 -6.14 -11.94 -14.62
CA GLU A 133 -4.78 -12.01 -15.17
C GLU A 133 -3.83 -11.01 -14.48
N PRO A 134 -2.51 -11.04 -14.72
CA PRO A 134 -1.60 -9.99 -14.27
C PRO A 134 -2.11 -8.60 -14.67
N ALA A 135 -2.18 -7.70 -13.69
CA ALA A 135 -2.81 -6.38 -13.84
C ALA A 135 -2.33 -5.43 -12.75
N SER A 136 -2.53 -4.12 -12.98
CA SER A 136 -2.24 -3.06 -12.02
C SER A 136 -3.44 -2.16 -11.83
N VAL A 137 -3.61 -1.64 -10.61
CA VAL A 137 -4.70 -0.76 -10.21
C VAL A 137 -4.11 0.44 -9.47
N SER A 138 -4.50 1.63 -9.90
CA SER A 138 -4.19 2.88 -9.21
C SER A 138 -5.10 3.05 -8.01
N LEU A 139 -4.52 3.47 -6.88
CA LEU A 139 -5.24 3.61 -5.62
C LEU A 139 -5.18 5.05 -5.09
N PRO A 140 -6.32 5.58 -4.60
CA PRO A 140 -6.31 6.81 -3.85
C PRO A 140 -5.55 6.63 -2.53
N GLU A 141 -5.12 7.74 -1.95
CA GLU A 141 -4.24 7.74 -0.79
C GLU A 141 -4.83 6.92 0.38
N ALA A 142 -6.10 7.12 0.71
CA ALA A 142 -6.76 6.43 1.82
C ALA A 142 -6.73 4.89 1.68
N ALA A 143 -7.04 4.37 0.48
CA ALA A 143 -7.01 2.94 0.19
C ALA A 143 -5.58 2.39 0.25
N GLY A 144 -4.63 3.08 -0.38
CA GLY A 144 -3.23 2.69 -0.36
C GLY A 144 -2.62 2.73 1.04
N VAL A 145 -2.98 3.70 1.88
CA VAL A 145 -2.56 3.78 3.28
C VAL A 145 -3.06 2.57 4.08
N ARG A 146 -4.34 2.20 3.96
CA ARG A 146 -4.90 1.02 4.62
C ARG A 146 -4.18 -0.26 4.16
N LEU A 147 -4.00 -0.45 2.86
CA LEU A 147 -3.30 -1.63 2.35
C LEU A 147 -1.81 -1.63 2.73
N SER A 148 -1.16 -0.47 2.81
CA SER A 148 0.26 -0.38 3.16
C SER A 148 0.57 -0.94 4.55
N ILE A 149 -0.30 -0.70 5.53
CA ILE A 149 -0.11 -1.22 6.89
C ILE A 149 -0.36 -2.74 6.94
N ALA A 150 -1.31 -3.25 6.16
CA ALA A 150 -1.56 -4.68 6.03
C ALA A 150 -0.38 -5.39 5.37
N PHE A 151 0.10 -4.88 4.24
CA PHE A 151 1.23 -5.44 3.50
C PHE A 151 2.50 -5.52 4.35
N ARG A 152 2.82 -4.44 5.07
CA ARG A 152 3.97 -4.40 5.98
C ARG A 152 3.81 -5.39 7.14
N ALA A 153 2.62 -5.47 7.74
CA ALA A 153 2.35 -6.40 8.83
C ALA A 153 2.40 -7.86 8.37
N MET A 154 1.76 -8.19 7.25
CA MET A 154 1.60 -9.57 6.80
C MET A 154 2.87 -10.16 6.18
N LYS A 155 3.74 -9.35 5.56
CA LYS A 155 4.95 -9.81 4.84
C LYS A 155 5.81 -10.84 5.61
N PRO A 156 6.07 -10.69 6.93
CA PRO A 156 6.89 -11.65 7.67
C PRO A 156 6.07 -12.82 8.28
N MET A 157 4.74 -12.82 8.12
CA MET A 157 3.84 -13.76 8.81
C MET A 157 3.55 -14.99 7.94
N ARG A 158 3.35 -16.14 8.60
CA ARG A 158 3.01 -17.42 7.94
C ARG A 158 1.75 -18.08 8.49
N ARG A 159 1.39 -17.78 9.75
CA ARG A 159 0.24 -18.34 10.45
C ARG A 159 -1.05 -17.72 9.92
N ARG A 160 -1.87 -18.54 9.25
CA ARG A 160 -3.11 -18.13 8.58
C ARG A 160 -4.11 -17.47 9.52
N ASP A 161 -4.31 -18.05 10.71
CA ASP A 161 -5.17 -17.49 11.75
C ASP A 161 -4.75 -16.07 12.14
N ARG A 162 -3.45 -15.84 12.34
CA ARG A 162 -2.93 -14.50 12.67
C ARG A 162 -3.02 -13.52 11.52
N LEU A 163 -2.77 -13.96 10.29
CA LEU A 163 -2.95 -13.14 9.08
C LEU A 163 -4.40 -12.64 8.98
N ARG A 164 -5.36 -13.52 9.24
CA ARG A 164 -6.79 -13.18 9.24
C ARG A 164 -7.16 -12.15 10.30
N GLU A 165 -6.64 -12.29 11.52
CA GLU A 165 -6.90 -11.32 12.59
C GLU A 165 -6.28 -9.95 12.26
N VAL A 166 -5.11 -9.91 11.62
CA VAL A 166 -4.54 -8.66 11.09
C VAL A 166 -5.45 -8.05 10.01
N ALA A 167 -5.93 -8.84 9.04
CA ALA A 167 -6.81 -8.33 7.98
C ALA A 167 -8.09 -7.70 8.55
N LYS A 168 -8.79 -8.44 9.42
CA LYS A 168 -10.02 -7.96 10.08
C LYS A 168 -9.78 -6.75 10.97
N GLY A 169 -8.70 -6.76 11.74
CA GLY A 169 -8.36 -5.64 12.62
C GLY A 169 -8.12 -4.36 11.84
N ILE A 170 -7.47 -4.44 10.68
CA ILE A 170 -7.23 -3.29 9.79
C ILE A 170 -8.52 -2.86 9.07
N ASP A 171 -9.37 -3.79 8.65
CA ASP A 171 -10.68 -3.51 8.04
C ASP A 171 -11.58 -2.68 8.98
N GLN A 172 -11.48 -2.93 10.28
CA GLN A 172 -12.23 -2.23 11.32
C GLN A 172 -11.63 -0.87 11.74
N MET A 173 -10.40 -0.54 11.30
CA MET A 173 -9.75 0.71 11.67
C MET A 173 -10.41 1.90 10.98
N SER A 174 -10.57 2.98 11.74
CA SER A 174 -10.86 4.28 11.16
C SER A 174 -9.70 4.74 10.26
N LEU A 175 -10.00 5.64 9.33
CA LEU A 175 -8.99 6.22 8.45
C LEU A 175 -7.85 6.89 9.24
N GLY A 176 -8.18 7.60 10.32
CA GLY A 176 -7.18 8.25 11.19
C GLY A 176 -6.23 7.25 11.86
N GLU A 177 -6.73 6.09 12.29
CA GLU A 177 -5.87 5.01 12.82
C GLU A 177 -4.94 4.44 11.75
N CYS A 178 -5.46 4.23 10.53
CA CYS A 178 -4.65 3.79 9.40
C CYS A 178 -3.50 4.76 9.12
N TYR A 179 -3.78 6.07 9.10
CA TYR A 179 -2.78 7.12 8.92
C TYR A 179 -1.73 7.14 10.03
N TYR A 180 -2.15 7.01 11.29
CA TYR A 180 -1.25 6.93 12.43
C TYR A 180 -0.30 5.72 12.30
N TRP A 181 -0.84 4.53 12.04
CA TRP A 181 -0.04 3.31 11.89
C TRP A 181 0.87 3.36 10.68
N HIS A 182 0.43 3.96 9.58
CA HIS A 182 1.24 4.17 8.39
C HIS A 182 2.43 5.08 8.67
N ALA A 183 2.23 6.19 9.40
CA ALA A 183 3.33 7.06 9.84
C ALA A 183 4.30 6.33 10.77
N LYS A 184 3.78 5.59 11.75
CA LYS A 184 4.60 4.80 12.69
C LYS A 184 5.39 3.71 11.99
N ALA A 185 4.80 3.03 11.00
CA ALA A 185 5.45 1.97 10.24
C ALA A 185 6.55 2.48 9.30
N ARG A 186 6.45 3.73 8.83
CA ARG A 186 7.46 4.39 7.96
C ARG A 186 8.55 5.13 8.73
N SER A 187 8.42 5.28 10.05
CA SER A 187 9.37 6.07 10.83
C SER A 187 10.69 5.33 11.05
N PRO A 188 11.83 5.87 10.58
CA PRO A 188 13.14 5.26 10.84
C PRO A 188 13.58 5.37 12.31
N THR A 189 12.95 6.28 13.08
CA THR A 189 13.24 6.51 14.50
C THR A 189 12.31 5.72 15.43
N SER A 190 11.23 5.12 14.91
CA SER A 190 10.30 4.28 15.66
C SER A 190 10.21 2.87 15.03
N PRO A 191 11.30 2.08 15.08
CA PRO A 191 11.48 0.88 14.25
C PRO A 191 10.51 -0.28 14.58
N SER A 192 9.72 -0.15 15.64
CA SER A 192 8.78 -1.18 16.10
C SER A 192 7.34 -0.98 15.64
N GLY A 193 7.01 0.05 14.84
CA GLY A 193 5.62 0.35 14.47
C GLY A 193 4.85 -0.85 13.90
N VAL A 194 5.44 -1.55 12.93
CA VAL A 194 4.85 -2.76 12.33
C VAL A 194 4.78 -3.94 13.31
N LYS A 195 5.76 -4.05 14.23
CA LYS A 195 5.74 -5.09 15.28
C LYS A 195 4.63 -4.81 16.29
N ALA A 196 4.49 -3.57 16.74
CA ALA A 196 3.45 -3.14 17.67
C ALA A 196 2.06 -3.36 17.09
N LEU A 197 1.84 -2.99 15.81
CA LEU A 197 0.59 -3.25 15.11
C LEU A 197 0.23 -4.75 15.11
N ARG A 198 1.21 -5.61 14.82
CA ARG A 198 1.00 -7.07 14.82
C ARG A 198 0.70 -7.66 16.19
N ILE A 199 1.33 -7.13 17.24
CA ILE A 199 1.03 -7.54 18.63
C ILE A 199 -0.39 -7.12 18.99
N LEU A 200 -0.77 -5.86 18.67
CA LEU A 200 -2.10 -5.34 18.93
C LEU A 200 -3.20 -6.17 18.26
N LEU A 201 -3.00 -6.55 16.99
CA LEU A 201 -4.06 -7.17 16.18
C LEU A 201 -4.10 -8.70 16.27
N ALA A 202 -2.98 -9.36 16.56
CA ALA A 202 -2.90 -10.82 16.42
C ALA A 202 -2.02 -11.52 17.47
N ASP A 203 -1.65 -10.81 18.55
CA ASP A 203 -0.69 -11.27 19.56
C ASP A 203 0.57 -11.90 18.92
N HIS A 204 1.00 -11.30 17.81
CA HIS A 204 2.07 -11.85 17.00
C HIS A 204 3.40 -11.25 17.44
N ILE A 205 4.08 -11.98 18.32
CA ILE A 205 5.47 -11.71 18.70
C ILE A 205 6.36 -12.44 17.70
N ASN A 206 7.05 -11.66 16.86
CA ASN A 206 8.24 -12.15 16.14
C ASN A 206 9.33 -12.51 17.14
#